data_AF-A0A1S8CCM4-F1
#
_entry.id   AF-A0A1S8CCM4-F1
#
_cell.length_a   1.000
_cell.length_b   1.000
_cell.length_c   1.000
_cell.angle_alpha   90.00
_cell.angle_beta   90.00
_cell.angle_gamma   90.00
#
_symmetry.space_group_name_H-M   'P 1'
#
loop_
_entity.id
_entity.type
_entity.pdbx_description
1 polymer ?
#
loop_
_entity_poly.entity_id
_entity_poly.type
_entity_poly.pdbx_seq_one_letter_code
_entity_poly.pdbx_strand_id
1 'polypeptide(L)'
;MARPPRAGRAAPDLTTRRAPASVRDTVLDRLERLTAPGRQTVELAAVFGEDIDVATVLATAEWSRETTLAALDEAVAFGLLEPVPPTDDVLRFPHALSRQAVLDLMPASRRLNLHAAVARAVESTVPASERRTQQLAFHYAQAQALGHAGKAVRYLTAAARSAARGLAHEDAARWFEQAAALVDDGTERSRLLLSAADSHLLAGDFARARALAEQVALGDVDAGGRLMAAVVYEDASWRPGLPGHRAVQLLADALGAAEADLTDPPLRP
;
A
#
# COMPACT_ATOMS: atom_id res chain seq x y z
N MET A 1 -16.32 28.73 -21.30
CA MET A 1 -16.89 27.37 -21.13
C MET A 1 -15.78 26.43 -20.72
N ALA A 2 -15.69 26.11 -19.41
CA ALA A 2 -14.67 25.24 -18.86
C ALA A 2 -15.08 23.76 -19.02
N ARG A 3 -14.18 22.93 -19.52
CA ARG A 3 -14.33 21.47 -19.61
C ARG A 3 -14.40 20.89 -18.18
N PRO A 4 -15.35 19.99 -17.87
CA PRO A 4 -15.38 19.35 -16.55
C PRO A 4 -14.18 18.41 -16.39
N PRO A 5 -13.65 18.23 -15.17
CA PRO A 5 -12.62 17.25 -14.89
C PRO A 5 -13.16 15.85 -15.13
N ARG A 6 -12.44 15.04 -15.91
CA ARG A 6 -12.76 13.62 -16.09
C ARG A 6 -12.59 12.93 -14.75
N ALA A 7 -13.68 12.38 -14.21
CA ALA A 7 -13.64 11.45 -13.09
C ALA A 7 -12.61 10.36 -13.39
N GLY A 8 -11.59 10.26 -12.54
CA GLY A 8 -10.58 9.22 -12.61
C GLY A 8 -11.26 7.88 -12.48
N ARG A 9 -11.38 7.15 -13.58
CA ARG A 9 -11.74 5.75 -13.57
C ARG A 9 -10.64 5.06 -12.77
N ALA A 10 -10.96 4.51 -11.60
CA ALA A 10 -10.04 3.67 -10.85
C ALA A 10 -9.45 2.63 -11.81
N ALA A 11 -8.15 2.72 -12.08
CA ALA A 11 -7.46 1.73 -12.88
C ALA A 11 -7.61 0.39 -12.14
N PRO A 12 -8.02 -0.70 -12.82
CA PRO A 12 -8.04 -2.01 -12.18
C PRO A 12 -6.64 -2.31 -11.66
N ASP A 13 -6.57 -2.80 -10.42
CA ASP A 13 -5.35 -3.16 -9.72
C ASP A 13 -4.63 -4.30 -10.48
N LEU A 14 -3.82 -3.94 -11.48
CA LEU A 14 -3.06 -4.89 -12.31
C LEU A 14 -1.86 -5.50 -11.58
N THR A 15 -1.61 -5.12 -10.32
CA THR A 15 -0.42 -5.56 -9.57
C THR A 15 -0.51 -7.01 -9.07
N THR A 16 -1.61 -7.72 -9.33
CA THR A 16 -1.84 -9.10 -8.85
C THR A 16 -1.87 -10.18 -9.93
N ARG A 17 -1.76 -9.84 -11.23
CA ARG A 17 -1.72 -10.85 -12.31
C ARG A 17 -0.32 -10.97 -12.87
N ARG A 18 0.28 -12.16 -12.72
CA ARG A 18 1.50 -12.50 -13.46
C ARG A 18 1.28 -12.26 -14.95
N ALA A 19 2.29 -11.70 -15.60
CA ALA A 19 2.26 -11.55 -17.04
C ALA A 19 2.19 -12.92 -17.74
N PRO A 20 1.43 -13.05 -18.85
CA PRO A 20 1.42 -14.27 -19.65
C PRO A 20 2.84 -14.70 -20.03
N ALA A 21 3.08 -16.01 -20.14
CA ALA A 21 4.40 -16.56 -20.47
C ALA A 21 4.99 -15.94 -21.74
N SER A 22 4.21 -15.85 -22.82
CA SER A 22 4.65 -15.25 -24.08
C SER A 22 5.11 -13.79 -23.96
N VAL A 23 4.47 -13.00 -23.09
CA VAL A 23 4.89 -11.61 -22.82
C VAL A 23 6.18 -11.61 -22.02
N ARG A 24 6.31 -12.48 -21.01
CA ARG A 24 7.54 -12.61 -20.23
C ARG A 24 8.72 -13.04 -21.09
N ASP A 25 8.54 -14.01 -21.98
CA ASP A 25 9.60 -14.48 -22.89
C ASP A 25 10.06 -13.35 -23.82
N THR A 26 9.11 -12.61 -24.42
CA THR A 26 9.42 -11.46 -25.28
C THR A 26 10.16 -10.35 -24.53
N VAL A 27 9.77 -10.07 -23.28
CA VAL A 27 10.43 -9.06 -22.46
C VAL A 27 11.81 -9.54 -22.01
N LEU A 28 11.96 -10.82 -21.67
CA LEU A 28 13.23 -11.43 -21.31
C LEU A 28 14.24 -11.30 -22.46
N ASP A 29 13.87 -11.68 -23.68
CA ASP A 29 14.72 -11.57 -24.87
C ASP A 29 15.22 -10.13 -25.09
N ARG A 30 14.37 -9.13 -24.81
CA ARG A 30 14.77 -7.71 -24.91
C ARG A 30 15.71 -7.30 -23.79
N LEU A 31 15.42 -7.72 -22.55
CA LEU A 31 16.26 -7.43 -21.39
C LEU A 31 17.66 -8.05 -21.51
N GLU A 32 17.79 -9.23 -22.11
CA GLU A 32 19.07 -9.91 -22.33
C GLU A 32 19.95 -9.22 -23.40
N ARG A 33 19.35 -8.38 -24.25
CA ARG A 33 20.06 -7.59 -25.26
C ARG A 33 20.55 -6.24 -24.75
N LEU A 34 20.08 -5.80 -23.59
CA LEU A 34 20.52 -4.57 -22.97
C LEU A 34 21.89 -4.72 -22.33
N THR A 35 22.63 -3.62 -22.26
CA THR A 35 23.76 -3.49 -21.35
C THR A 35 23.31 -3.70 -19.89
N ALA A 36 24.25 -4.01 -18.99
CA ALA A 36 23.94 -4.14 -17.57
C ALA A 36 23.31 -2.86 -16.97
N PRO A 37 23.81 -1.64 -17.28
CA PRO A 37 23.12 -0.39 -16.92
C PRO A 37 21.73 -0.28 -17.53
N GLY A 38 21.55 -0.62 -18.82
CA GLY A 38 20.25 -0.65 -19.50
C GLY A 38 19.22 -1.49 -18.75
N ARG A 39 19.56 -2.74 -18.46
CA ARG A 39 18.68 -3.65 -17.72
C ARG A 39 18.33 -3.12 -16.33
N GLN A 40 19.31 -2.66 -15.56
CA GLN A 40 19.08 -2.15 -14.20
C GLN A 40 18.22 -0.88 -14.20
N THR A 41 18.39 -0.02 -15.20
CA THR A 41 17.56 1.18 -15.38
C THR A 41 16.13 0.82 -15.73
N VAL A 42 15.88 -0.18 -16.60
CA VAL A 42 14.54 -0.68 -16.90
C VAL A 42 13.88 -1.33 -15.67
N GLU A 43 14.64 -2.08 -14.88
CA GLU A 43 14.19 -2.65 -13.62
C GLU A 43 13.78 -1.55 -12.62
N LEU A 44 14.58 -0.49 -12.48
CA LEU A 44 14.27 0.68 -11.64
C LEU A 44 13.01 1.41 -12.13
N ALA A 45 12.93 1.68 -13.44
CA ALA A 45 11.77 2.24 -14.12
C ALA A 45 10.50 1.43 -13.84
N ALA A 46 10.58 0.10 -13.91
CA ALA A 46 9.45 -0.77 -13.61
C ALA A 46 8.96 -0.61 -12.16
N VAL A 47 9.85 -0.34 -11.21
CA VAL A 47 9.43 -0.09 -9.82
C VAL A 47 8.71 1.25 -9.68
N PHE A 48 9.15 2.31 -10.35
CA PHE A 48 8.54 3.65 -10.25
C PHE A 48 7.05 3.69 -10.62
N GLY A 49 6.65 3.05 -11.71
CA GLY A 49 5.26 3.07 -12.14
C GLY A 49 5.08 3.04 -13.65
N GLU A 50 3.92 3.53 -14.11
CA GLU A 50 3.61 3.65 -15.54
C GLU A 50 4.28 4.87 -16.16
N ASP A 51 4.08 6.06 -15.58
CA ASP A 51 4.74 7.30 -16.02
C ASP A 51 5.98 7.57 -15.14
N ILE A 52 7.11 7.77 -15.79
CA ILE A 52 8.43 7.77 -15.17
C ILE A 52 9.14 9.05 -15.57
N ASP A 53 9.30 9.93 -14.59
CA ASP A 53 10.07 11.16 -14.73
C ASP A 53 11.57 10.84 -14.76
N VAL A 54 12.26 11.30 -15.81
CA VAL A 54 13.69 11.03 -16.04
C VAL A 54 14.54 11.58 -14.89
N ALA A 55 14.22 12.77 -14.37
CA ALA A 55 14.98 13.35 -13.25
C ALA A 55 14.90 12.49 -11.98
N THR A 56 13.76 11.84 -11.75
CA THR A 56 13.55 10.93 -10.62
C THR A 56 14.34 9.64 -10.78
N VAL A 57 14.44 9.10 -12.00
CA VAL A 57 15.32 7.96 -12.31
C VAL A 57 16.77 8.34 -12.08
N LEU A 58 17.22 9.48 -12.58
CA LEU A 58 18.59 9.98 -12.39
C LEU A 58 18.95 10.19 -10.92
N ALA A 59 17.99 10.62 -10.09
CA ALA A 59 18.20 10.80 -8.66
C ALA A 59 18.31 9.48 -7.88
N THR A 60 17.90 8.36 -8.47
CA THR A 60 17.78 7.05 -7.80
C THR A 60 18.71 5.99 -8.38
N ALA A 61 19.16 6.17 -9.62
CA ALA A 61 20.01 5.23 -10.32
C ALA A 61 21.36 5.04 -9.61
N GLU A 62 21.88 3.81 -9.70
CA GLU A 62 23.19 3.43 -9.13
C GLU A 62 24.37 3.89 -10.02
N TRP A 63 24.10 4.34 -11.24
CA TRP A 63 25.08 4.74 -12.24
C TRP A 63 25.21 6.26 -12.35
N SER A 64 26.26 6.73 -13.05
CA SER A 64 26.39 8.15 -13.37
C SER A 64 25.21 8.66 -14.19
N ARG A 65 24.98 9.98 -14.18
CA ARG A 65 23.92 10.61 -14.98
C ARG A 65 24.05 10.24 -16.46
N GLU A 66 25.25 10.34 -17.01
CA GLU A 66 25.54 10.08 -18.42
C GLU A 66 25.26 8.62 -18.78
N THR A 67 25.66 7.69 -17.92
CA THR A 67 25.42 6.25 -18.12
C THR A 67 23.93 5.93 -18.02
N THR A 68 23.22 6.56 -17.09
CA THR A 68 21.78 6.35 -16.90
C THR A 68 20.97 6.91 -18.08
N LEU A 69 21.32 8.09 -18.60
CA LEU A 69 20.69 8.65 -19.80
C LEU A 69 20.90 7.73 -21.02
N ALA A 70 22.14 7.28 -21.25
CA ALA A 70 22.42 6.33 -22.32
C ALA A 70 21.65 5.01 -22.17
N ALA A 71 21.46 4.52 -20.93
CA ALA A 71 20.65 3.36 -20.62
C ALA A 71 19.15 3.56 -20.88
N LEU A 72 18.62 4.77 -20.67
CA LEU A 72 17.24 5.12 -21.01
C LEU A 72 17.06 5.18 -22.54
N ASP A 73 17.99 5.79 -23.26
CA ASP A 73 17.98 5.82 -24.73
C ASP A 73 18.04 4.40 -25.31
N GLU A 74 18.89 3.54 -24.73
CA GLU A 74 18.95 2.11 -25.07
C GLU A 74 17.60 1.42 -24.84
N ALA A 75 16.98 1.61 -23.67
CA ALA A 75 15.67 1.02 -23.35
C ALA A 75 14.56 1.47 -24.31
N VAL A 76 14.60 2.72 -24.77
CA VAL A 76 13.70 3.25 -25.79
C VAL A 76 13.98 2.61 -27.16
N ALA A 77 15.25 2.50 -27.55
CA ALA A 77 15.64 1.86 -28.81
C ALA A 77 15.21 0.39 -28.90
N PHE A 78 15.21 -0.34 -27.79
CA PHE A 78 14.70 -1.72 -27.71
C PHE A 78 13.17 -1.82 -27.49
N GLY A 79 12.46 -0.69 -27.42
CA GLY A 79 11.00 -0.63 -27.28
C GLY A 79 10.50 -1.18 -25.94
N LEU A 80 11.32 -1.07 -24.89
CA LEU A 80 10.92 -1.38 -23.51
C LEU A 80 10.31 -0.15 -22.82
N LEU A 81 10.77 1.04 -23.21
CA LEU A 81 10.21 2.32 -22.81
C LEU A 81 9.84 3.14 -24.06
N GLU A 82 8.94 4.10 -23.90
CA GLU A 82 8.62 5.09 -24.92
C GLU A 82 8.47 6.49 -24.28
N PRO A 83 8.88 7.56 -24.98
CA PRO A 83 8.63 8.92 -24.52
C PRO A 83 7.14 9.25 -24.56
N VAL A 84 6.70 10.10 -23.63
CA VAL A 84 5.31 10.56 -23.52
C VAL A 84 5.20 12.00 -24.05
N PRO A 85 4.61 12.22 -25.23
CA PRO A 85 4.48 13.57 -25.78
C PRO A 85 3.70 14.51 -24.85
N PRO A 86 4.02 15.82 -24.83
CA PRO A 86 4.89 16.52 -25.79
C PRO A 86 6.37 16.65 -25.37
N THR A 87 6.77 16.11 -24.22
CA THR A 87 8.13 16.27 -23.67
C THR A 87 8.81 14.92 -23.49
N ASP A 88 10.11 14.84 -23.78
CA ASP A 88 10.89 13.60 -23.62
C ASP A 88 11.36 13.36 -22.17
N ASP A 89 10.98 14.23 -21.23
CA ASP A 89 11.32 14.14 -19.80
C ASP A 89 10.51 13.06 -19.05
N VAL A 90 9.46 12.53 -19.69
CA VAL A 90 8.62 11.46 -19.13
C VAL A 90 8.65 10.27 -20.07
N LEU A 91 9.00 9.12 -19.52
CA LEU A 91 9.00 7.84 -20.19
C LEU A 91 7.90 6.95 -19.61
N ARG A 92 7.42 5.99 -20.39
CA ARG A 92 6.51 4.95 -19.88
C ARG A 92 6.78 3.60 -20.51
N PHE A 93 6.25 2.55 -19.89
CA PHE A 93 6.15 1.27 -20.56
C PHE A 93 5.05 1.31 -21.63
N PRO A 94 5.28 0.80 -22.85
CA PRO A 94 4.24 0.77 -23.89
C PRO A 94 2.98 0.04 -23.45
N HIS A 95 3.13 -0.98 -22.59
CA HIS A 95 2.02 -1.76 -22.04
C HIS A 95 2.24 -2.09 -20.57
N ALA A 96 1.15 -2.06 -19.78
CA ALA A 96 1.18 -2.45 -18.37
C ALA A 96 1.68 -3.90 -18.15
N LEU A 97 1.37 -4.81 -19.08
CA LEU A 97 1.88 -6.20 -19.02
C LEU A 97 3.40 -6.29 -19.25
N SER A 98 3.99 -5.37 -20.03
CA SER A 98 5.44 -5.33 -20.22
C SER A 98 6.12 -4.93 -18.92
N ARG A 99 5.62 -3.90 -18.24
CA ARG A 99 6.09 -3.51 -16.90
C ARG A 99 5.96 -4.67 -15.91
N GLN A 100 4.80 -5.33 -15.89
CA GLN A 100 4.57 -6.47 -15.01
C GLN A 100 5.51 -7.63 -15.32
N ALA A 101 5.82 -7.90 -16.59
CA ALA A 101 6.79 -8.91 -16.98
C ALA A 101 8.19 -8.58 -16.46
N VAL A 102 8.64 -7.32 -16.51
CA VAL A 102 9.91 -6.90 -15.90
C VAL A 102 9.90 -7.17 -14.39
N LEU A 103 8.82 -6.81 -13.69
CA LEU A 103 8.67 -7.06 -12.25
C LEU A 103 8.63 -8.55 -11.88
N ASP A 104 8.08 -9.39 -12.75
CA ASP A 104 7.97 -10.85 -12.57
C ASP A 104 9.30 -11.58 -12.84
N LEU A 105 10.11 -11.07 -13.78
CA LEU A 105 11.43 -11.60 -14.13
C LEU A 105 12.52 -11.13 -13.16
N MET A 106 12.27 -10.05 -12.41
CA MET A 106 13.21 -9.51 -11.44
C MET A 106 13.34 -10.40 -10.21
N PRO A 107 14.57 -10.69 -9.72
CA PRO A 107 14.76 -11.36 -8.44
C PRO A 107 14.06 -10.61 -7.30
N ALA A 108 13.40 -11.34 -6.40
CA ALA A 108 12.64 -10.75 -5.30
C ALA A 108 13.51 -9.83 -4.43
N SER A 109 14.76 -10.20 -4.14
CA SER A 109 15.71 -9.38 -3.38
C SER A 109 16.06 -8.07 -4.09
N ARG A 110 16.21 -8.07 -5.42
CA ARG A 110 16.44 -6.85 -6.21
C ARG A 110 15.22 -5.94 -6.14
N ARG A 111 14.02 -6.51 -6.30
CA ARG A 111 12.76 -5.77 -6.22
C ARG A 111 12.57 -5.09 -4.86
N LEU A 112 12.82 -5.81 -3.76
CA LEU A 112 12.78 -5.25 -2.40
C LEU A 112 13.73 -4.04 -2.25
N ASN A 113 14.97 -4.17 -2.71
CA ASN A 113 15.97 -3.10 -2.64
C ASN A 113 15.57 -1.88 -3.48
N LEU A 114 15.04 -2.09 -4.68
CA LEU A 114 14.58 -1.00 -5.55
C LEU A 114 13.36 -0.28 -4.96
N HIS A 115 12.40 -0.99 -4.36
CA HIS A 115 11.30 -0.32 -3.64
C HIS A 115 11.84 0.57 -2.50
N ALA A 116 12.83 0.10 -1.73
CA ALA A 116 13.45 0.90 -0.69
C ALA A 116 14.19 2.14 -1.26
N ALA A 117 14.92 1.97 -2.36
CA ALA A 117 15.64 3.06 -3.02
C ALA A 117 14.67 4.13 -3.56
N VAL A 118 13.62 3.71 -4.26
CA VAL A 118 12.57 4.60 -4.78
C VAL A 118 11.87 5.33 -3.62
N ALA A 119 11.51 4.62 -2.54
CA ALA A 119 10.88 5.25 -1.38
C ALA A 119 11.75 6.36 -0.78
N ARG A 120 13.06 6.12 -0.63
CA ARG A 120 14.00 7.12 -0.10
C ARG A 120 14.15 8.33 -1.02
N ALA A 121 14.25 8.10 -2.33
CA ALA A 121 14.35 9.18 -3.31
C ALA A 121 13.09 10.04 -3.33
N VAL A 122 11.91 9.42 -3.41
CA VAL A 122 10.62 10.14 -3.35
C VAL A 122 10.45 10.88 -2.02
N GLU A 123 10.93 10.30 -0.91
CA GLU A 123 10.88 10.96 0.40
C GLU A 123 11.77 12.22 0.44
N SER A 124 12.92 12.24 -0.26
CA SER A 124 13.86 13.37 -0.22
C SER A 124 13.62 14.44 -1.30
N THR A 125 13.13 14.07 -2.48
CA THR A 125 13.08 14.98 -3.64
C THR A 125 11.68 15.49 -3.96
N VAL A 126 10.63 14.73 -3.64
CA VAL A 126 9.26 15.09 -4.00
C VAL A 126 8.60 15.88 -2.86
N PRO A 127 7.97 17.04 -3.14
CA PRO A 127 7.23 17.79 -2.13
C PRO A 127 6.08 16.99 -1.50
N ALA A 128 5.77 17.29 -0.23
CA ALA A 128 4.67 16.66 0.49
C ALA A 128 3.33 16.86 -0.22
N SER A 129 2.66 15.75 -0.53
CA SER A 129 1.33 15.71 -1.16
C SER A 129 0.63 14.39 -0.82
N GLU A 130 -0.66 14.29 -1.09
CA GLU A 130 -1.41 13.03 -0.91
C GLU A 130 -0.87 11.93 -1.84
N ARG A 131 -0.60 12.27 -3.11
CA ARG A 131 0.02 11.36 -4.08
C ARG A 131 1.37 10.83 -3.58
N ARG A 132 2.24 11.72 -3.08
CA ARG A 132 3.52 11.31 -2.49
C ARG A 132 3.32 10.37 -1.30
N THR A 133 2.35 10.66 -0.43
CA THR A 133 2.04 9.83 0.75
C THR A 133 1.64 8.41 0.33
N GLN A 134 0.79 8.28 -0.68
CA GLN A 134 0.36 6.99 -1.22
C GLN A 134 1.51 6.22 -1.87
N GLN A 135 2.38 6.91 -2.64
CA GLN A 135 3.58 6.30 -3.21
C GLN A 135 4.51 5.77 -2.11
N LEU A 136 4.79 6.58 -1.09
CA LEU A 136 5.64 6.17 0.03
C LEU A 136 5.03 5.02 0.82
N ALA A 137 3.71 5.00 1.02
CA ALA A 137 3.00 3.89 1.65
C ALA A 137 3.23 2.59 0.88
N PHE A 138 3.02 2.62 -0.45
CA PHE A 138 3.24 1.46 -1.32
C PHE A 138 4.70 0.98 -1.30
N HIS A 139 5.67 1.87 -1.56
CA HIS A 139 7.06 1.44 -1.68
C HIS A 139 7.67 0.98 -0.35
N TYR A 140 7.36 1.65 0.77
CA TYR A 140 7.85 1.20 2.06
C TYR A 140 7.19 -0.11 2.52
N ALA A 141 5.90 -0.34 2.22
CA ALA A 141 5.25 -1.63 2.50
C ALA A 141 5.92 -2.77 1.72
N GLN A 142 6.20 -2.56 0.43
CA GLN A 142 6.93 -3.55 -0.37
C GLN A 142 8.35 -3.81 0.15
N ALA A 143 8.98 -2.83 0.79
CA ALA A 143 10.32 -2.94 1.33
C ALA A 143 10.39 -3.27 2.84
N GLN A 144 9.28 -3.67 3.47
CA GLN A 144 9.21 -3.87 4.92
C GLN A 144 10.28 -4.81 5.49
N ALA A 145 10.61 -5.87 4.75
CA ALA A 145 11.58 -6.89 5.15
C ALA A 145 13.01 -6.35 5.28
N LEU A 146 13.28 -5.15 4.74
CA LEU A 146 14.56 -4.45 4.86
C LEU A 146 14.60 -3.49 6.06
N GLY A 147 13.74 -3.68 7.06
CA GLY A 147 13.67 -2.84 8.26
C GLY A 147 12.89 -1.54 8.06
N HIS A 148 12.03 -1.47 7.05
CA HIS A 148 11.22 -0.28 6.74
C HIS A 148 9.77 -0.34 7.24
N ALA A 149 9.42 -1.36 8.05
CA ALA A 149 8.07 -1.56 8.58
C ALA A 149 7.51 -0.31 9.30
N GLY A 150 8.29 0.35 10.17
CA GLY A 150 7.81 1.56 10.87
C GLY A 150 7.48 2.72 9.91
N LYS A 151 8.25 2.91 8.84
CA LYS A 151 7.91 3.90 7.79
C LYS A 151 6.69 3.48 6.99
N ALA A 152 6.56 2.19 6.68
CA ALA A 152 5.40 1.65 5.99
C ALA A 152 4.12 1.91 6.80
N VAL A 153 4.08 1.54 8.09
CA VAL A 153 2.95 1.79 9.00
C VAL A 153 2.59 3.28 9.03
N ARG A 154 3.59 4.16 9.18
CA ARG A 154 3.38 5.62 9.19
C ARG A 154 2.69 6.10 7.92
N TYR A 155 3.20 5.73 6.75
CA TYR A 155 2.67 6.21 5.47
C TYR A 155 1.36 5.54 5.08
N LEU A 156 1.17 4.24 5.35
CA LEU A 156 -0.10 3.54 5.17
C LEU A 156 -1.20 4.18 6.02
N THR A 157 -0.92 4.46 7.30
CA THR A 157 -1.87 5.14 8.20
C THR A 157 -2.20 6.55 7.71
N ALA A 158 -1.20 7.30 7.23
CA ALA A 158 -1.41 8.64 6.68
C ALA A 158 -2.25 8.61 5.40
N ALA A 159 -1.98 7.67 4.50
CA ALA A 159 -2.75 7.43 3.29
C ALA A 159 -4.19 7.05 3.64
N ALA A 160 -4.39 6.10 4.57
CA ALA A 160 -5.71 5.66 5.04
C ALA A 160 -6.56 6.83 5.55
N ARG A 161 -5.97 7.70 6.37
CA ARG A 161 -6.64 8.90 6.87
C ARG A 161 -6.99 9.90 5.76
N SER A 162 -6.14 10.04 4.74
CA SER A 162 -6.42 10.91 3.58
C SER A 162 -7.56 10.34 2.74
N ALA A 163 -7.54 9.05 2.42
CA ALA A 163 -8.65 8.37 1.73
C ALA A 163 -9.97 8.49 2.50
N ALA A 164 -9.96 8.29 3.82
CA ALA A 164 -11.15 8.43 4.65
C ALA A 164 -11.73 9.85 4.61
N ARG A 165 -10.88 10.89 4.66
CA ARG A 165 -11.33 12.29 4.49
C ARG A 165 -11.90 12.56 3.09
N GLY A 166 -11.38 11.87 2.08
CA GLY A 166 -11.87 11.92 0.70
C GLY A 166 -13.07 11.02 0.42
N LEU A 167 -13.66 10.38 1.44
CA LEU A 167 -14.77 9.41 1.32
C LEU A 167 -14.44 8.14 0.52
N ALA A 168 -13.16 7.87 0.27
CA ALA A 168 -12.67 6.63 -0.33
C ALA A 168 -12.52 5.56 0.77
N HIS A 169 -13.65 5.17 1.37
CA HIS A 169 -13.66 4.31 2.55
C HIS A 169 -13.12 2.89 2.29
N GLU A 170 -13.32 2.34 1.08
CA GLU A 170 -12.72 1.06 0.67
C GLU A 170 -11.19 1.11 0.68
N ASP A 171 -10.60 2.17 0.11
CA ASP A 171 -9.14 2.35 0.09
C ASP A 171 -8.59 2.61 1.50
N ALA A 172 -9.31 3.40 2.30
CA ALA A 172 -8.96 3.66 3.69
C ALA A 172 -8.89 2.36 4.50
N ALA A 173 -9.90 1.49 4.36
CA ALA A 173 -9.95 0.21 5.02
C ALA A 173 -8.77 -0.68 4.63
N ARG A 174 -8.51 -0.82 3.31
CA ARG A 174 -7.37 -1.59 2.78
C ARG A 174 -6.03 -1.11 3.34
N TRP A 175 -5.80 0.21 3.41
CA TRP A 175 -4.54 0.75 3.93
C TRP A 175 -4.40 0.59 5.45
N PHE A 176 -5.48 0.70 6.22
CA PHE A 176 -5.43 0.41 7.66
C PHE A 176 -5.16 -1.06 7.94
N GLU A 177 -5.75 -1.99 7.20
CA GLU A 177 -5.45 -3.43 7.34
C GLU A 177 -4.00 -3.75 6.99
N GLN A 178 -3.49 -3.18 5.90
CA GLN A 178 -2.07 -3.32 5.56
C GLN A 178 -1.18 -2.76 6.66
N ALA A 179 -1.50 -1.61 7.25
CA ALA A 179 -0.71 -1.06 8.36
C ALA A 179 -0.75 -2.01 9.58
N ALA A 180 -1.93 -2.52 9.95
CA ALA A 180 -2.10 -3.43 11.08
C ALA A 180 -1.28 -4.72 10.92
N ALA A 181 -1.16 -5.24 9.69
CA ALA A 181 -0.37 -6.42 9.41
C ALA A 181 1.14 -6.25 9.66
N LEU A 182 1.65 -5.02 9.78
CA LEU A 182 3.07 -4.71 9.95
C LEU A 182 3.44 -4.29 11.37
N VAL A 183 2.46 -4.18 12.26
CA VAL A 183 2.65 -3.78 13.65
C VAL A 183 2.66 -5.02 14.53
N ASP A 184 3.70 -5.20 15.36
CA ASP A 184 3.78 -6.29 16.33
C ASP A 184 3.06 -5.98 17.65
N ASP A 185 2.98 -4.70 18.02
CA ASP A 185 2.27 -4.24 19.21
C ASP A 185 0.76 -4.50 19.10
N GLY A 186 0.21 -5.30 20.02
CA GLY A 186 -1.20 -5.72 20.00
C GLY A 186 -2.18 -4.56 20.10
N THR A 187 -1.84 -3.53 20.88
CA THR A 187 -2.68 -2.34 21.09
C THR A 187 -2.74 -1.49 19.83
N GLU A 188 -1.61 -1.13 19.23
CA GLU A 188 -1.54 -0.36 18.00
C GLU A 188 -2.16 -1.13 16.83
N ARG A 189 -1.88 -2.44 16.72
CA ARG A 189 -2.51 -3.32 15.73
C ARG A 189 -4.03 -3.29 15.87
N SER A 190 -4.56 -3.46 17.08
CA SER A 190 -6.00 -3.41 17.35
C SER A 190 -6.61 -2.06 16.98
N ARG A 191 -5.93 -0.96 17.29
CA ARG A 191 -6.37 0.40 16.92
C ARG A 191 -6.48 0.59 15.40
N LEU A 192 -5.53 0.04 14.65
CA LEU A 192 -5.54 0.08 13.18
C LEU A 192 -6.65 -0.83 12.61
N LEU A 193 -6.85 -2.03 13.16
CA LEU A 193 -7.94 -2.94 12.76
C LEU A 193 -9.32 -2.33 13.02
N LEU A 194 -9.52 -1.65 14.15
CA LEU A 194 -10.78 -0.92 14.42
C LEU A 194 -10.98 0.25 13.45
N SER A 195 -9.91 0.96 13.07
CA SER A 195 -9.98 2.01 12.05
C SER A 195 -10.33 1.43 10.66
N ALA A 196 -9.84 0.23 10.34
CA ALA A 196 -10.23 -0.51 9.14
C ALA A 196 -11.69 -0.97 9.20
N ALA A 197 -12.14 -1.49 10.34
CA ALA A 197 -13.51 -1.95 10.53
C ALA A 197 -14.53 -0.83 10.37
N ASP A 198 -14.26 0.35 10.96
CA ASP A 198 -15.07 1.56 10.76
C ASP A 198 -15.11 1.99 9.28
N SER A 199 -13.97 1.96 8.60
CA SER A 199 -13.89 2.27 7.17
C SER A 199 -14.70 1.27 6.32
N HIS A 200 -14.64 -0.03 6.62
CA HIS A 200 -15.46 -1.06 5.95
C HIS A 200 -16.95 -0.85 6.19
N LEU A 201 -17.34 -0.49 7.41
CA LEU A 201 -18.72 -0.17 7.76
C LEU A 201 -19.25 1.03 6.96
N LEU A 202 -18.43 2.07 6.78
CA LEU A 202 -18.76 3.24 5.97
C LEU A 202 -18.77 2.92 4.46
N ALA A 203 -17.95 1.97 4.02
CA ALA A 203 -17.98 1.43 2.65
C ALA A 203 -19.14 0.45 2.39
N GLY A 204 -19.84 0.01 3.44
CA GLY A 204 -20.94 -0.96 3.35
C GLY A 204 -20.50 -2.43 3.36
N ASP A 205 -19.22 -2.74 3.54
CA ASP A 205 -18.72 -4.10 3.77
C ASP A 205 -18.89 -4.50 5.24
N PHE A 206 -20.15 -4.70 5.64
CA PHE A 206 -20.51 -5.08 7.00
C PHE A 206 -19.92 -6.44 7.42
N ALA A 207 -19.68 -7.35 6.47
CA ALA A 207 -19.13 -8.66 6.76
C ALA A 207 -17.67 -8.55 7.19
N ARG A 208 -16.85 -7.79 6.44
CA ARG A 208 -15.45 -7.56 6.81
C ARG A 208 -15.33 -6.73 8.09
N ALA A 209 -16.17 -5.72 8.28
CA ALA A 209 -16.22 -4.92 9.50
C ALA A 209 -16.46 -5.79 10.75
N ARG A 210 -17.47 -6.68 10.74
CA ARG A 210 -17.72 -7.62 11.84
C ARG A 210 -16.55 -8.55 12.12
N ALA A 211 -15.93 -9.11 11.07
CA ALA A 211 -14.81 -10.03 11.23
C ALA A 211 -13.61 -9.35 11.91
N LEU A 212 -13.29 -8.11 11.52
CA LEU A 212 -12.20 -7.34 12.12
C LEU A 212 -12.53 -6.94 13.56
N ALA A 213 -13.77 -6.50 13.83
CA ALA A 213 -14.22 -6.17 15.17
C ALA A 213 -14.17 -7.39 16.11
N GLU A 214 -14.64 -8.55 15.67
CA GLU A 214 -14.57 -9.78 16.45
C GLU A 214 -13.12 -10.22 16.70
N GLN A 215 -12.23 -10.09 15.70
CA GLN A 215 -10.81 -10.36 15.87
C GLN A 215 -10.19 -9.50 16.97
N VAL A 216 -10.55 -8.20 17.05
CA VAL A 216 -10.04 -7.31 18.10
C VAL A 216 -10.66 -7.65 19.46
N ALA A 217 -11.97 -7.92 19.52
CA ALA A 217 -12.66 -8.23 20.77
C ALA A 217 -12.13 -9.51 21.45
N LEU A 218 -11.71 -10.49 20.65
CA LEU A 218 -11.12 -11.75 21.11
C LEU A 218 -9.59 -11.72 21.23
N GLY A 219 -8.97 -10.59 20.87
CA GLY A 219 -7.51 -10.43 20.86
C GLY A 219 -6.94 -9.97 22.20
N ASP A 220 -5.62 -9.79 22.22
CA ASP A 220 -4.88 -9.19 23.32
C ASP A 220 -4.97 -7.66 23.23
N VAL A 221 -6.02 -7.11 23.84
CA VAL A 221 -6.31 -5.67 23.92
C VAL A 221 -6.85 -5.34 25.31
N ASP A 222 -6.75 -4.07 25.72
CA ASP A 222 -7.34 -3.59 26.96
C ASP A 222 -8.88 -3.63 26.94
N ALA A 223 -9.50 -3.44 28.11
CA ALA A 223 -10.94 -3.44 28.24
C ALA A 223 -11.63 -2.37 27.37
N GLY A 224 -11.00 -1.20 27.19
CA GLY A 224 -11.48 -0.14 26.32
C GLY A 224 -11.53 -0.54 24.84
N GLY A 225 -10.49 -1.21 24.35
CA GLY A 225 -10.44 -1.73 22.99
C GLY A 225 -11.45 -2.86 22.75
N ARG A 226 -11.66 -3.75 23.73
CA ARG A 226 -12.73 -4.77 23.68
C ARG A 226 -14.11 -4.13 23.58
N LEU A 227 -14.38 -3.09 24.37
CA LEU A 227 -15.65 -2.36 24.34
C LEU A 227 -15.87 -1.71 22.97
N MET A 228 -14.86 -1.00 22.45
CA MET A 228 -14.93 -0.37 21.13
C MET A 228 -15.19 -1.40 20.02
N ALA A 229 -14.50 -2.54 20.09
CA ALA A 229 -14.71 -3.63 19.15
C ALA A 229 -16.13 -4.18 19.18
N ALA A 230 -16.70 -4.35 20.37
CA ALA A 230 -18.07 -4.82 20.52
C ALA A 230 -19.10 -3.83 19.96
N VAL A 231 -18.87 -2.51 20.12
CA VAL A 231 -19.70 -1.46 19.50
C VAL A 231 -19.61 -1.51 17.97
N VAL A 232 -18.41 -1.58 17.39
CA VAL A 232 -18.25 -1.68 15.93
C VAL A 232 -18.90 -2.96 15.38
N TYR A 233 -18.81 -4.07 16.12
CA TYR A 233 -19.48 -5.32 15.75
C TYR A 233 -21.02 -5.17 15.75
N GLU A 234 -21.56 -4.51 16.77
CA GLU A 234 -23.00 -4.18 16.86
C GLU A 234 -23.44 -3.36 15.66
N ASP A 235 -22.71 -2.28 15.35
CA ASP A 235 -23.04 -1.39 14.24
C ASP A 235 -23.03 -2.12 12.89
N ALA A 236 -22.03 -2.98 12.68
CA ALA A 236 -21.94 -3.79 11.48
C ALA A 236 -22.97 -4.93 11.45
N SER A 237 -23.66 -5.24 12.55
CA SER A 237 -24.70 -6.27 12.62
C SER A 237 -26.10 -5.69 12.41
N TRP A 238 -26.46 -4.59 13.07
CA TRP A 238 -27.82 -4.04 13.00
C TRP A 238 -28.11 -3.39 11.64
N ARG A 239 -27.13 -2.73 11.00
CA ARG A 239 -27.30 -2.06 9.70
C ARG A 239 -27.82 -3.00 8.60
N PRO A 240 -27.29 -4.23 8.45
CA PRO A 240 -27.86 -5.23 7.54
C PRO A 240 -29.04 -6.04 8.14
N GLY A 241 -29.52 -5.70 9.35
CA GLY A 241 -30.67 -6.36 9.98
C GLY A 241 -30.36 -7.73 10.62
N LEU A 242 -29.10 -7.98 11.00
CA LEU A 242 -28.72 -9.22 11.68
C LEU A 242 -28.98 -9.13 13.20
N PRO A 243 -29.31 -10.26 13.87
CA PRO A 243 -29.56 -10.27 15.30
C PRO A 243 -28.29 -9.99 16.11
N GLY A 244 -28.40 -9.13 17.13
CA GLY A 244 -27.28 -8.67 17.95
C GLY A 244 -26.81 -9.60 19.06
N HIS A 245 -27.21 -10.88 19.10
CA HIS A 245 -26.88 -11.79 20.22
C HIS A 245 -25.38 -11.89 20.47
N ARG A 246 -24.58 -11.95 19.40
CA ARG A 246 -23.11 -11.99 19.51
C ARG A 246 -22.55 -10.66 19.99
N ALA A 247 -23.09 -9.54 19.55
CA ALA A 247 -22.69 -8.22 20.02
C ALA A 247 -22.92 -8.05 21.53
N VAL A 248 -24.09 -8.48 22.02
CA VAL A 248 -24.42 -8.46 23.45
C VAL A 248 -23.43 -9.30 24.26
N GLN A 249 -23.05 -10.48 23.76
CA GLN A 249 -22.05 -11.32 24.41
C GLN A 249 -20.69 -10.61 24.49
N LEU A 250 -20.21 -10.06 23.38
CA LEU A 250 -18.93 -9.34 23.34
C LEU A 250 -18.93 -8.12 24.28
N LEU A 251 -20.05 -7.39 24.36
CA LEU A 251 -20.21 -6.26 25.29
C LEU A 251 -20.19 -6.73 26.75
N ALA A 252 -20.89 -7.80 27.08
CA ALA A 252 -20.92 -8.35 28.44
C ALA A 252 -19.53 -8.84 28.87
N ASP A 253 -18.82 -9.55 28.00
CA ASP A 253 -17.45 -10.02 28.25
C ASP A 253 -16.49 -8.83 28.45
N ALA A 254 -16.61 -7.78 27.64
CA ALA A 254 -15.79 -6.57 27.75
C ALA A 254 -16.04 -5.81 29.07
N LEU A 255 -17.31 -5.65 29.48
CA LEU A 255 -17.68 -5.00 30.73
C LEU A 255 -17.21 -5.81 31.95
N GLY A 256 -17.39 -7.13 31.94
CA GLY A 256 -16.91 -8.00 33.02
C GLY A 256 -15.39 -7.92 33.21
N ALA A 257 -14.62 -7.83 32.11
CA ALA A 257 -13.18 -7.63 32.18
C ALA A 257 -12.81 -6.23 32.74
N ALA A 258 -13.54 -5.17 32.36
CA ALA A 258 -13.29 -3.81 32.85
C ALA A 258 -13.56 -3.66 34.35
N GLU A 259 -14.63 -4.30 34.84
CA GLU A 259 -14.98 -4.30 36.27
C GLU A 259 -13.93 -5.05 37.10
N ALA A 260 -13.39 -6.16 36.59
CA ALA A 260 -12.31 -6.90 37.24
C ALA A 260 -11.03 -6.04 37.40
N ASP A 261 -10.64 -5.30 36.37
CA ASP A 261 -9.46 -4.40 36.40
C ASP A 261 -9.61 -3.26 37.43
N LEU A 262 -10.82 -2.75 37.64
CA LEU A 262 -11.10 -1.72 38.65
C LEU A 262 -11.04 -2.26 40.09
N THR A 263 -11.20 -3.57 40.27
CA THR A 263 -11.17 -4.24 41.58
C THR A 263 -9.82 -4.82 41.96
N ASP A 264 -8.81 -4.79 41.07
CA ASP A 264 -7.45 -5.25 41.38
C ASP A 264 -6.71 -4.17 42.22
N PRO A 265 -6.40 -4.40 43.51
CA PRO A 265 -5.70 -3.41 44.31
C PRO A 265 -4.28 -3.19 43.75
N PRO A 266 -3.76 -1.94 43.71
CA PRO A 266 -2.37 -1.74 43.32
C PRO A 266 -1.49 -2.54 44.26
N LEU A 267 -0.64 -3.42 43.72
CA LEU A 267 0.40 -4.12 44.46
C LEU A 267 1.13 -3.07 45.31
N ARG A 268 0.88 -3.13 46.63
CA ARG A 268 1.51 -2.26 47.62
C ARG A 268 3.03 -2.52 47.62
N PRO A 269 3.82 -1.47 47.91
CA PRO A 269 5.16 -1.24 47.35
C PRO A 269 6.24 -2.24 47.77
#